data_AF-A0A940X906-F1
#
_entry.id   AF-A0A940X906-F1
#
_cell.length_a   1.000
_cell.length_b   1.000
_cell.length_c   1.000
_cell.angle_alpha   90.00
_cell.angle_beta   90.00
_cell.angle_gamma   90.00
#
_symmetry.space_group_name_H-M   'P 1'
#
loop_
_entity.id
_entity.type
_entity.pdbx_description
1 polymer ?
#
loop_
_entity_poly.entity_id
_entity_poly.type
_entity_poly.pdbx_seq_one_letter_code
_entity_poly.pdbx_strand_id
1 'polypeptide(L)'
;MVEHFVEHKEKNTKLTILGFLRLHYQGQDVFDDDYEKDMKLPFKSHTNICCIAFYPLLQEFKTIQKVNYKYKKENLYSYSFLYSSTFLSSIWQPPRNC
;
A
#
# COMPACT_ATOMS: atom_id res chain seq x y z
N MET A 1 7.10 -14.78 -13.84
CA MET A 1 5.68 -14.72 -14.26
C MET A 1 5.36 -13.43 -15.01
N VAL A 2 5.43 -12.25 -14.38
CA VAL A 2 5.10 -10.97 -15.04
C VAL A 2 6.07 -10.66 -16.18
N GLU A 3 7.38 -10.79 -15.96
CA GLU A 3 8.39 -10.60 -17.01
C GLU A 3 8.17 -11.55 -18.19
N HIS A 4 7.93 -12.84 -17.91
CA HIS A 4 7.65 -13.84 -18.95
C HIS A 4 6.37 -13.54 -19.74
N PHE A 5 5.32 -13.05 -19.07
CA PHE A 5 4.13 -12.56 -19.76
C PHE A 5 4.43 -11.37 -20.68
N VAL A 6 5.29 -10.43 -20.25
CA VAL A 6 5.70 -9.28 -21.07
C VAL A 6 6.48 -9.76 -22.31
N GLU A 7 7.41 -10.71 -22.17
CA GLU A 7 8.13 -11.30 -23.32
C GLU A 7 7.16 -11.89 -24.36
N HIS A 8 6.14 -12.63 -23.90
CA HIS A 8 5.11 -13.19 -24.79
C HIS A 8 4.18 -12.12 -25.38
N LYS A 9 3.90 -11.05 -24.64
CA LYS A 9 3.08 -9.92 -25.08
C LYS A 9 3.78 -9.07 -26.15
N GLU A 10 5.11 -8.96 -26.09
CA GLU A 10 5.94 -8.32 -27.12
C GLU A 10 5.90 -9.11 -28.43
N LYS A 11 5.99 -10.45 -28.36
CA LYS A 11 5.87 -11.34 -29.53
C LYS A 11 4.44 -11.37 -30.08
N ASN A 12 3.43 -11.33 -29.20
CA ASN A 12 2.02 -11.36 -29.57
C ASN A 12 1.23 -10.30 -28.79
N THR A 13 1.03 -9.14 -29.42
CA THR A 13 0.31 -8.00 -28.84
C THR A 13 -1.14 -8.30 -28.48
N LYS A 14 -1.75 -9.35 -29.04
CA LYS A 14 -3.13 -9.77 -28.74
C LYS A 14 -3.22 -10.74 -27.56
N LEU A 15 -2.10 -11.23 -27.03
CA LEU A 15 -2.09 -12.16 -25.90
C LEU A 15 -2.67 -11.50 -24.65
N THR A 16 -3.67 -12.11 -24.04
CA THR A 16 -4.23 -11.67 -22.77
C THR A 16 -3.59 -12.45 -21.62
N ILE A 17 -3.69 -11.94 -20.39
CA ILE A 17 -3.21 -12.66 -19.19
C ILE A 17 -3.88 -14.04 -19.08
N LEU A 18 -5.19 -14.13 -19.31
CA LEU A 18 -5.90 -15.41 -19.33
C LEU A 18 -5.42 -16.33 -20.46
N GLY A 19 -5.10 -15.77 -21.63
CA GLY A 19 -4.51 -16.52 -22.74
C GLY A 19 -3.15 -17.11 -22.37
N PHE A 20 -2.28 -16.32 -21.76
CA PHE A 20 -0.98 -16.76 -21.25
C PHE A 20 -1.13 -17.87 -20.20
N LEU A 21 -2.03 -17.71 -19.23
CA LEU A 21 -2.30 -18.76 -18.25
C LEU A 21 -2.80 -20.04 -18.91
N ARG A 22 -3.69 -19.94 -19.90
CA ARG A 22 -4.14 -21.10 -20.66
C ARG A 22 -2.98 -21.80 -21.36
N LEU A 23 -2.12 -21.06 -22.05
CA LEU A 23 -0.98 -21.64 -22.78
C LEU A 23 -0.04 -22.43 -21.85
N HIS A 24 0.24 -21.91 -20.66
CA HIS A 24 1.21 -22.53 -19.75
C HIS A 24 0.60 -23.41 -18.65
N TYR A 25 -0.71 -23.45 -18.45
CA TYR A 25 -1.33 -24.28 -17.40
C TYR A 25 -2.46 -25.18 -17.90
N GLN A 26 -2.87 -25.07 -19.17
CA GLN A 26 -3.89 -25.94 -19.75
C GLN A 26 -3.25 -27.00 -20.66
N GLY A 27 -3.34 -28.26 -20.26
CA GLY A 27 -2.88 -29.40 -21.07
C GLY A 27 -1.53 -29.95 -20.61
N GLN A 28 -0.87 -30.68 -21.51
CA GLN A 28 0.44 -31.27 -21.27
C GLN A 28 1.56 -30.29 -21.61
N ASP A 29 2.70 -30.44 -20.94
CA ASP A 29 3.88 -29.63 -21.20
C ASP A 29 4.43 -29.90 -22.60
N VAL A 30 4.72 -28.84 -23.33
CA VAL A 30 5.32 -28.90 -24.66
C VAL A 30 6.82 -28.70 -24.49
N PHE A 31 7.63 -29.65 -24.95
CA PHE A 31 9.09 -29.55 -24.90
C PHE A 31 9.58 -28.72 -26.10
N ASP A 32 9.58 -27.40 -25.94
CA ASP A 32 10.09 -26.44 -26.91
C ASP A 32 11.24 -25.59 -26.34
N ASP A 33 11.69 -24.59 -27.09
CA ASP A 33 12.78 -23.70 -26.68
C ASP A 33 12.47 -22.88 -25.40
N ASP A 34 11.19 -22.73 -25.04
CA ASP A 34 10.75 -22.00 -23.84
C ASP A 34 10.56 -22.93 -22.63
N TYR A 35 10.70 -24.25 -22.81
CA TYR A 35 10.43 -25.26 -21.78
C TYR A 35 11.14 -25.00 -20.44
N GLU A 36 12.43 -24.64 -20.47
CA GLU A 36 13.17 -24.35 -19.24
C GLU A 36 12.67 -23.10 -18.51
N LYS A 37 12.15 -22.10 -19.24
CA LYS A 37 11.54 -20.90 -18.67
C LYS A 37 10.14 -21.21 -18.13
N ASP A 38 9.38 -22.01 -18.87
CA ASP A 38 8.05 -22.50 -18.48
C ASP A 38 8.10 -23.23 -17.15
N MET A 39 9.06 -24.15 -16.96
CA MET A 39 9.22 -24.94 -15.72
C MET A 39 9.54 -24.09 -14.48
N LYS A 40 9.99 -22.84 -14.66
CA LYS A 40 10.23 -21.88 -13.58
C LYS A 40 8.98 -21.09 -13.19
N LEU A 41 7.86 -21.26 -13.89
CA LEU A 41 6.60 -20.59 -13.56
C LEU A 41 6.04 -21.10 -12.22
N PRO A 42 5.36 -20.22 -11.45
CA PRO A 42 4.72 -20.60 -10.20
C PRO A 42 3.78 -21.79 -10.41
N PHE A 43 3.80 -22.78 -9.51
CA PHE A 43 2.92 -23.97 -9.56
C PHE A 43 3.10 -24.90 -10.78
N LYS A 44 4.08 -24.66 -11.66
CA LYS A 44 4.34 -25.51 -12.83
C LYS A 44 5.05 -26.82 -12.47
N SER A 45 5.92 -26.78 -11.46
CA SER A 45 6.61 -27.94 -10.91
C SER A 45 6.20 -28.22 -9.47
N HIS A 46 6.13 -29.51 -9.11
CA HIS A 46 5.72 -29.98 -7.77
C HIS A 46 6.76 -29.73 -6.67
N THR A 47 7.87 -29.05 -6.96
CA THR A 47 9.04 -28.96 -6.08
C THR A 47 8.95 -27.84 -5.03
N ASN A 48 7.96 -26.95 -5.10
CA ASN A 48 7.83 -25.77 -4.21
C ASN A 48 6.54 -25.75 -3.38
N ILE A 49 6.13 -26.89 -2.81
CA ILE A 49 4.90 -26.97 -1.97
C ILE A 49 5.12 -26.43 -0.54
N CYS A 50 6.35 -26.10 -0.13
CA CYS A 50 6.62 -25.47 1.17
C CYS A 50 6.51 -23.94 1.12
N CYS A 51 5.31 -23.41 0.84
CA CYS A 51 5.01 -22.02 1.14
C CYS A 51 4.60 -21.90 2.61
N ILE A 52 5.51 -21.50 3.49
CA ILE A 52 5.15 -21.09 4.86
C ILE A 52 4.52 -19.70 4.75
N ALA A 53 3.19 -19.66 4.64
CA ALA A 53 2.44 -18.42 4.70
C ALA A 53 2.24 -18.02 6.16
N PHE A 54 2.97 -17.01 6.62
CA PHE A 54 2.68 -16.36 7.91
C PHE A 54 1.46 -15.46 7.71
N TYR A 55 0.27 -15.96 8.07
CA TYR A 55 -0.87 -15.09 8.25
C TYR A 55 -0.68 -14.32 9.57
N PRO A 56 -0.85 -12.99 9.59
CA PRO A 56 -0.98 -12.29 10.85
C PRO A 56 -2.20 -12.88 11.57
N LEU A 57 -2.01 -13.29 12.83
CA LEU A 57 -3.09 -13.71 13.72
C LEU A 57 -4.20 -12.65 13.62
N LEU A 58 -5.46 -13.09 13.42
CA LEU A 58 -6.62 -12.22 13.27
C LEU A 58 -6.52 -11.07 14.27
N GLN A 59 -6.22 -9.86 13.77
CA GLN A 59 -6.17 -8.69 14.62
C GLN A 59 -7.60 -8.50 15.13
N GLU A 60 -7.79 -8.60 16.44
CA GLU A 60 -9.06 -8.25 17.05
C GLU A 60 -9.32 -6.77 16.78
N PHE A 61 -10.12 -6.49 15.76
CA PHE A 61 -10.57 -5.14 15.49
C PHE A 61 -11.51 -4.74 16.63
N LYS A 62 -11.00 -4.00 17.61
CA LYS A 62 -11.85 -3.29 18.56
C LYS A 62 -12.63 -2.24 17.78
N THR A 63 -13.94 -2.46 17.64
CA THR A 63 -14.86 -1.43 17.17
C THR A 63 -14.62 -0.16 17.97
N ILE A 64 -14.29 0.94 17.28
CA ILE A 64 -14.15 2.26 17.90
C ILE A 64 -15.49 2.57 18.57
N GLN A 65 -15.52 2.53 19.90
CA GLN A 65 -16.72 2.88 20.63
C GLN A 65 -17.00 4.37 20.44
N LYS A 66 -18.25 4.71 20.15
CA LYS A 66 -18.69 6.10 20.03
C LYS A 66 -18.48 6.77 21.39
N VAL A 67 -17.45 7.62 21.48
CA VAL A 67 -17.20 8.42 22.68
C VAL A 67 -18.22 9.56 22.68
N ASN A 68 -19.14 9.53 23.65
CA ASN A 68 -20.08 10.61 23.86
C ASN A 68 -19.39 11.73 24.66
N TYR A 69 -18.89 12.74 23.98
CA TYR A 69 -18.36 13.94 24.63
C TYR A 69 -19.53 14.82 25.08
N LYS A 70 -19.64 15.11 26.37
CA LYS A 70 -20.49 16.19 26.86
C LYS A 70 -19.72 17.50 26.69
N TYR A 71 -20.09 18.30 25.70
CA TYR A 71 -19.57 19.65 25.57
C TYR A 71 -20.03 20.48 26.77
N LYS A 72 -19.11 20.81 27.66
CA LYS A 72 -19.33 21.86 28.64
C LYS A 72 -19.09 23.19 27.90
N LYS A 73 -20.15 23.96 27.70
CA LYS A 73 -20.01 25.34 27.25
C LYS A 73 -19.39 26.13 28.40
N GLU A 74 -18.06 26.25 28.38
CA GLU A 74 -17.39 27.17 29.29
C GLU A 74 -17.65 28.58 28.79
N ASN A 75 -18.06 29.48 29.69
CA ASN A 75 -18.09 30.90 29.37
C ASN A 75 -16.64 31.31 29.15
N LEU A 76 -16.26 31.51 27.88
CA LEU A 76 -15.01 32.15 27.54
C LEU A 76 -15.07 33.56 28.13
N TYR A 77 -14.35 33.79 29.23
CA TYR A 77 -14.12 35.14 29.71
C TYR A 77 -13.31 35.85 28.63
N SER A 78 -13.97 36.72 27.85
CA SER A 78 -13.26 37.63 26.97
C SER A 78 -12.49 38.60 27.86
N TYR A 79 -11.16 38.48 27.87
CA TYR A 79 -10.31 39.47 28.51
C TYR A 79 -10.44 40.78 27.72
N SER A 80 -11.32 41.67 28.17
CA SER A 80 -11.50 43.00 27.57
C SER A 80 -10.50 44.00 28.14
N PHE A 81 -9.22 43.62 28.25
CA PHE A 81 -8.20 44.64 28.47
C PHE A 81 -7.84 45.19 27.09
N LEU A 82 -8.23 46.45 26.84
CA LEU A 82 -7.62 47.27 25.80
C LEU A 82 -6.18 47.59 26.24
N TYR A 83 -5.31 46.57 26.22
CA TYR A 83 -3.89 46.78 26.47
C TYR A 83 -3.25 47.20 25.16
N SER A 84 -3.10 48.52 24.98
CA SER A 84 -2.33 49.06 23.86
C SER A 84 -0.85 48.92 24.21
N SER A 85 -0.23 47.80 23.82
CA SER A 85 1.22 47.64 23.97
C SER A 85 1.91 48.66 23.08
N THR A 86 2.67 49.58 23.67
CA THR A 86 3.49 50.57 22.96
C THR A 86 4.62 49.93 22.13
N PHE A 87 4.82 48.63 22.29
CA PHE A 87 5.86 47.84 21.63
C PHE A 87 5.27 46.75 20.73
N LEU A 88 4.11 46.96 20.11
CA LEU A 88 3.49 46.00 19.18
C LEU A 88 4.48 45.51 18.10
N SER A 89 5.38 46.40 17.65
CA SER A 89 6.44 46.13 16.67
C SER A 89 7.61 45.29 17.21
N SER A 90 7.69 45.09 18.52
CA SER A 90 8.78 44.36 19.18
C SER A 90 8.41 42.91 19.54
N ILE A 91 7.14 42.53 19.41
CA ILE A 91 6.64 41.20 19.79
C ILE A 91 7.13 40.12 18.80
N TRP A 92 7.24 40.46 17.52
CA TRP A 92 7.61 39.52 16.45
C TRP A 92 8.97 39.85 15.83
N GLN A 93 9.99 40.06 16.66
CA GLN A 93 11.35 40.22 16.15
C GLN A 93 12.02 38.84 15.97
N PRO A 94 12.65 38.58 14.81
CA PRO A 94 13.46 37.39 14.64
C PRO A 94 14.64 37.40 15.62
N PRO A 95 15.20 36.23 15.98
CA PRO A 95 16.39 36.15 16.82
C PRO A 95 17.52 36.99 16.23
N ARG A 96 18.16 37.81 17.06
CA ARG A 96 19.35 38.56 16.64
C ARG A 96 20.55 37.61 16.78
N ASN A 97 21.22 37.31 15.67
CA ASN A 97 22.40 36.45 15.67
C ASN A 97 23.56 37.10 16.44
N CYS A 98 24.39 36.24 17.06
CA CYS A 98 25.60 36.59 17.80
C CYS A 98 26.72 37.12 16.90
#